data_AF-A0A933KRT8-F1
#
_entry.id   AF-A0A933KRT8-F1
#
_cell.length_a   1.000
_cell.length_b   1.000
_cell.length_c   1.000
_cell.angle_alpha   90.00
_cell.angle_beta   90.00
_cell.angle_gamma   90.00
#
_symmetry.space_group_name_H-M   'P 1'
#
loop_
_entity.id
_entity.type
_entity.pdbx_description
1 polymer ?
#
loop_
_entity_poly.entity_id
_entity_poly.type
_entity_poly.pdbx_seq_one_letter_code
_entity_poly.pdbx_strand_id
1 'polypeptide(L)' 'MESLAVRWLFPGQVIQIDSVCLDCGEPIRVRLRDEELIEVTPDSAVGYMLSPFAQWREGTGAFN' A
#
# COMPACT_ATOMS: atom_id res chain seq x y z
N MET A 1 0.12 6.19 -0.47
CA MET A 1 -0.82 5.10 -0.85
C MET A 1 -0.80 4.81 -2.34
N GLU A 2 -0.53 5.82 -3.15
CA GLU A 2 -0.40 5.81 -4.60
C GLU A 2 0.48 4.67 -5.13
N SER A 3 1.60 4.37 -4.45
CA SER A 3 2.49 3.26 -4.83
C SER A 3 1.77 1.90 -4.84
N LEU A 4 0.80 1.66 -3.95
CA LEU A 4 0.01 0.43 -3.94
C LEU A 4 -0.96 0.37 -5.12
N ALA A 5 -1.42 1.51 -5.64
CA ALA A 5 -2.33 1.55 -6.77
C ALA A 5 -1.65 1.18 -8.09
N VAL A 6 -0.32 1.24 -8.18
CA VAL A 6 0.45 0.90 -9.40
C VAL A 6 0.16 -0.51 -9.90
N ARG A 7 -0.21 -1.45 -9.01
CA ARG A 7 -0.61 -2.83 -9.37
C ARG A 7 -1.69 -2.91 -10.43
N TRP A 8 -2.60 -1.94 -10.45
CA TRP A 8 -3.72 -1.91 -11.39
C TRP A 8 -3.29 -1.58 -12.83
N LEU A 9 -2.09 -1.03 -13.02
CA LEU A 9 -1.53 -0.77 -14.35
C LEU A 9 -0.91 -2.01 -14.98
N PHE A 10 -0.68 -3.07 -14.20
CA PHE A 10 0.05 -4.28 -14.61
C PHE A 10 -0.67 -5.55 -14.13
N PRO A 11 -1.85 -5.87 -14.69
CA PRO A 11 -2.65 -7.00 -14.24
C PRO A 11 -1.89 -8.33 -14.31
N GLY A 12 -2.01 -9.16 -13.28
CA GLY A 12 -1.33 -10.45 -13.14
C GLY A 12 0.17 -10.38 -12.85
N GLN A 13 0.78 -9.19 -12.84
CA GLN A 13 2.19 -9.01 -12.52
C GLN A 13 2.42 -8.82 -11.03
N VAL A 14 3.56 -9.30 -10.53
CA VAL A 14 3.99 -8.99 -9.16
C VAL A 14 4.69 -7.64 -9.18
N ILE A 15 4.13 -6.69 -8.44
CA ILE A 15 4.75 -5.39 -8.20
C ILE A 15 5.51 -5.46 -6.87
N GLN A 16 6.77 -5.04 -6.90
CA GLN A 16 7.59 -4.82 -5.72
C GLN A 16 7.72 -3.33 -5.46
N ILE A 17 7.51 -2.93 -4.21
CA ILE A 17 7.71 -1.58 -3.73
C ILE A 17 8.77 -1.65 -2.63
N ASP A 18 9.90 -0.99 -2.84
CA ASP A 18 10.93 -0.79 -1.84
C ASP A 18 10.84 0.64 -1.31
N SER A 19 10.87 0.80 0.01
CA SER A 19 10.79 2.07 0.73
C SER A 19 11.58 1.97 2.03
N VAL A 20 11.48 3.00 2.87
CA VAL A 20 12.06 3.04 4.21
C VAL A 20 11.00 3.42 5.25
N CYS A 21 11.19 2.97 6.49
CA CYS A 21 10.38 3.35 7.63
C CYS A 21 10.54 4.85 7.91
N LEU A 22 9.41 5.55 8.07
CA LEU A 22 9.41 6.99 8.33
C LEU A 22 9.98 7.36 9.72
N ASP A 23 9.95 6.43 10.66
CA ASP A 23 10.44 6.65 12.04
C ASP A 23 11.94 6.34 12.16
N CYS A 24 12.37 5.15 11.74
CA CYS A 24 13.74 4.67 11.97
C CYS A 24 14.62 4.56 10.71
N GLY A 25 14.06 4.71 9.51
CA GLY A 25 14.80 4.59 8.25
C GLY A 25 15.12 3.17 7.78
N GLU A 26 14.78 2.13 8.56
CA GLU A 26 14.97 0.74 8.17
C GLU A 26 14.17 0.36 6.91
N PRO A 27 14.66 -0.58 6.09
CA PRO A 27 14.03 -0.91 4.81
C PRO A 27 12.66 -1.55 4.97
N ILE A 28 11.74 -1.17 4.09
CA ILE A 28 10.41 -1.79 3.95
C ILE A 28 10.28 -2.30 2.51
N ARG A 29 9.90 -3.57 2.37
CA ARG A 29 9.54 -4.18 1.09
C ARG A 29 8.10 -4.66 1.12
N VAL A 30 7.37 -4.37 0.04
CA VAL A 30 6.01 -4.86 -0.18
C VAL A 30 5.95 -5.53 -1.55
N ARG A 31 5.40 -6.74 -1.61
CA ARG A 31 5.10 -7.45 -2.86
C ARG A 31 3.62 -7.73 -2.95
N LEU A 32 3.05 -7.43 -4.10
CA LEU A 32 1.61 -7.54 -4.32
C LEU A 32 1.32 -7.92 -5.78
N ARG A 33 0.18 -8.58 -6.00
CA ARG A 33 -0.33 -8.95 -7.32
C ARG A 33 -1.84 -8.74 -7.30
N ASP A 34 -2.34 -7.92 -8.22
CA ASP A 34 -3.76 -7.60 -8.32
C ASP A 34 -4.35 -7.19 -6.94
N GLU A 35 -5.23 -7.98 -6.36
CA GLU A 35 -5.90 -7.72 -5.08
C GLU A 35 -5.07 -8.18 -3.87
N GLU A 36 -4.08 -9.05 -4.10
CA GLU A 36 -3.37 -9.83 -3.09
C GLU A 36 -2.06 -9.16 -2.66
N LEU A 37 -1.85 -9.13 -1.34
CA LEU A 37 -0.57 -8.78 -0.72
C LEU A 37 0.20 -10.09 -0.50
N ILE A 38 1.24 -10.32 -1.31
CA ILE A 38 2.02 -11.56 -1.30
C ILE A 38 2.98 -11.57 -0.12
N GLU A 39 3.66 -10.45 0.13
CA GLU A 39 4.70 -10.35 1.16
C GLU A 39 4.83 -8.91 1.64
N VAL A 40 5.05 -8.74 2.94
CA VAL A 40 5.48 -7.48 3.55
C VAL A 40 6.65 -7.79 4.47
N THR A 41 7.72 -7.01 4.34
CA THR A 41 8.90 -7.12 5.20
C THR A 41 9.32 -5.74 5.68
N PRO A 42 9.40 -5.51 7.01
CA PRO A 42 8.99 -6.43 8.08
C PRO A 42 7.46 -6.65 8.07
N ASP A 43 6.99 -7.78 8.59
CA ASP A 43 5.55 -8.09 8.67
C ASP A 43 4.78 -7.11 9.56
N SER A 44 5.48 -6.41 10.44
CA SER A 44 4.98 -5.35 11.30
C SER A 44 4.85 -3.98 10.61
N ALA A 45 5.19 -3.85 9.33
CA ALA A 45 5.12 -2.58 8.62
C ALA A 45 3.68 -2.04 8.58
N VAL A 46 3.53 -0.75 8.85
CA VAL A 46 2.24 -0.05 8.84
C VAL A 46 2.25 1.14 7.87
N GLY A 47 1.13 1.37 7.21
CA GLY A 47 0.91 2.55 6.38
C GLY A 47 0.34 3.69 7.21
N TYR A 48 0.99 4.86 7.19
CA TYR A 48 0.48 6.07 7.84
C TYR A 48 -0.20 7.00 6.83
N MET A 49 -1.33 7.60 7.22
CA MET A 49 -2.05 8.60 6.43
C MET A 49 -2.59 9.72 7.33
N LEU A 50 -2.19 10.96 7.02
CA LEU A 50 -2.67 12.19 7.68
C LEU A 50 -4.05 12.66 7.18
N SER A 51 -4.51 12.14 6.05
CA SER A 51 -5.75 12.60 5.40
C SER A 51 -6.99 12.12 6.16
N PRO A 52 -8.08 12.91 6.23
CA PRO A 52 -9.36 12.45 6.76
C PRO A 52 -9.95 11.28 5.95
N PHE A 53 -9.30 10.76 4.91
CA PHE A 53 -9.70 9.58 4.13
C PHE A 53 -10.25 8.40 4.96
N ALA A 54 -9.73 8.18 6.17
CA ALA A 54 -10.29 7.21 7.12
C ALA A 54 -11.76 7.52 7.50
N GLN A 55 -12.09 8.80 7.71
CA GLN A 55 -13.44 9.32 7.93
C GLN A 55 -14.28 9.33 6.62
N TRP A 56 -13.66 9.50 5.45
CA TRP A 56 -14.39 9.50 4.16
C TRP A 56 -14.85 8.10 3.71
N ARG A 57 -14.28 7.03 4.29
CA ARG A 57 -14.79 5.65 4.13
C ARG A 57 -16.15 5.46 4.78
N GLU A 58 -16.54 6.30 5.75
CA GLU A 58 -17.92 6.40 6.23
C GLU A 58 -18.74 7.27 5.25
N GLY A 59 -18.88 6.83 3.99
CA GLY A 59 -19.83 7.47 3.08
C GLY A 59 -19.50 7.51 1.59
N THR A 60 -18.31 7.10 1.14
CA THR A 60 -18.02 7.07 -0.30
C THR A 60 -17.47 5.71 -0.73
N GLY A 61 -18.28 4.98 -1.51
CA GLY A 61 -17.85 3.78 -2.21
C GLY A 61 -16.74 4.12 -3.22
N ALA A 62 -15.94 3.12 -3.56
CA ALA A 62 -14.94 3.25 -4.62
C ALA A 62 -15.65 3.71 -5.90
N PHE A 63 -15.33 4.92 -6.37
CA PHE A 63 -15.86 5.54 -7.59
C PHE A 63 -17.34 5.95 -7.54
N ASN A 64 -17.66 7.06 -6.87
CA ASN A 64 -18.65 8.06 -7.31
C ASN A 64 -18.36 9.40 -6.63
#